data_AF-A0A4D6MLQ3-F1
#
_entry.id   AF-A0A4D6MLQ3-F1
#
_cell.length_a   1.000
_cell.length_b   1.000
_cell.length_c   1.000
_cell.angle_alpha   90.00
_cell.angle_beta   90.00
_cell.angle_gamma   90.00
#
_symmetry.space_group_name_H-M   'P 1'
#
loop_
_entity.id
_entity.type
_entity.pdbx_description
1 polymer ?
#
loop_
_entity_poly.entity_id
_entity_poly.type
_entity_poly.pdbx_seq_one_letter_code
_entity_poly.pdbx_strand_id
1 'polypeptide(L)'
;MPVQLKQQQQTTALENFKQKIDIFTGKKLEDIVPSSHNCDVPHVNRTDYQRIDISDDGFVRFQLHLFVTPSPFLLIPQRDFLCDVNKVVLIKDGFVEAKDLVVSVMSAIGEEQICALKDIGPK
;
A
#
# COMPACT_ATOMS: atom_id res chain seq x y z
N MET A 1 -6.96 43.33 -53.22
CA MET A 1 -6.86 43.30 -51.75
C MET A 1 -7.18 41.89 -51.27
N PRO A 2 -6.21 41.07 -50.84
CA PRO A 2 -6.49 39.72 -50.34
C PRO A 2 -6.71 39.74 -48.81
N VAL A 3 -7.85 39.16 -48.41
CA VAL A 3 -8.30 38.96 -47.03
C VAL A 3 -7.39 37.92 -46.36
N GLN A 4 -6.75 38.28 -45.24
CA GLN A 4 -5.98 37.33 -44.45
C GLN A 4 -6.91 36.39 -43.69
N LEU A 5 -6.91 35.13 -44.12
CA LEU A 5 -7.49 34.01 -43.39
C LEU A 5 -6.67 33.82 -42.11
N LYS A 6 -7.16 34.34 -40.98
CA LYS A 6 -6.63 33.93 -39.67
C LYS A 6 -6.99 32.45 -39.49
N GLN A 7 -6.03 31.57 -39.77
CA GLN A 7 -6.07 30.19 -39.28
C GLN A 7 -6.12 30.28 -37.75
N GLN A 8 -7.30 30.08 -37.18
CA GLN A 8 -7.43 29.70 -35.78
C GLN A 8 -6.73 28.35 -35.66
N GLN A 9 -5.52 28.34 -35.11
CA GLN A 9 -4.92 27.12 -34.59
C GLN A 9 -5.80 26.68 -33.42
N GLN A 10 -6.78 25.82 -33.69
CA GLN A 10 -7.37 24.99 -32.66
C GLN A 10 -6.25 24.11 -32.13
N THR A 11 -5.67 24.50 -31.00
CA THR A 11 -4.75 23.65 -30.25
C THR A 11 -5.60 22.54 -29.65
N THR A 12 -5.75 21.43 -30.37
CA THR A 12 -6.42 20.24 -29.85
C THR A 12 -5.65 19.79 -28.62
N ALA A 13 -6.23 19.95 -27.44
CA ALA A 13 -5.65 19.38 -26.24
C ALA A 13 -5.57 17.86 -26.43
N LEU A 14 -4.35 17.32 -26.40
CA LEU A 14 -4.15 15.87 -26.44
C LEU A 14 -4.66 15.31 -25.12
N GLU A 15 -5.81 14.65 -25.13
CA GLU A 15 -6.29 13.89 -23.98
C GLU A 15 -5.55 12.54 -23.95
N ASN A 16 -4.88 12.22 -22.85
CA ASN A 16 -4.16 10.96 -22.70
C ASN A 16 -5.01 9.98 -21.89
N PHE A 17 -5.16 8.77 -22.39
CA PHE A 17 -5.78 7.68 -21.64
C PHE A 17 -4.84 7.22 -20.52
N LYS A 18 -5.24 7.38 -19.26
CA LYS A 18 -4.46 6.92 -18.10
C LYS A 18 -5.17 5.73 -17.47
N GLN A 19 -4.50 4.57 -17.48
CA GLN A 19 -4.91 3.42 -16.68
C GLN A 19 -4.23 3.48 -15.33
N LYS A 20 -5.02 3.43 -14.26
CA LYS A 20 -4.59 3.36 -12.88
C LYS A 20 -5.06 2.03 -12.30
N ILE A 21 -4.23 1.41 -11.47
CA ILE A 21 -4.61 0.22 -10.71
C ILE A 21 -4.58 0.62 -9.24
N ASP A 22 -5.71 0.42 -8.57
CA ASP A 22 -5.79 0.57 -7.13
C ASP A 22 -4.87 -0.48 -6.47
N ILE A 23 -3.90 -0.01 -5.71
CA ILE A 23 -2.86 -0.86 -5.11
C ILE A 23 -3.39 -1.73 -3.94
N PHE A 24 -4.56 -1.39 -3.40
CA PHE A 24 -5.20 -2.10 -2.29
C PHE A 24 -6.28 -3.05 -2.77
N THR A 25 -7.14 -2.59 -3.68
CA THR A 25 -8.29 -3.35 -4.17
C THR A 25 -8.05 -4.07 -5.50
N GLY A 26 -6.99 -3.72 -6.23
CA GLY A 26 -6.69 -4.25 -7.57
C GLY A 26 -7.68 -3.78 -8.65
N LYS A 27 -8.60 -2.87 -8.30
CA LYS A 27 -9.57 -2.31 -9.25
C LYS A 27 -8.85 -1.46 -10.30
N LYS A 28 -9.23 -1.66 -11.55
CA LYS A 28 -8.78 -0.84 -12.66
C LYS A 28 -9.63 0.43 -12.71
N LEU A 29 -8.96 1.56 -12.75
CA LEU A 29 -9.56 2.88 -12.85
C LEU A 29 -9.05 3.52 -14.14
N GLU A 30 -9.99 3.99 -14.96
CA GLU A 30 -9.69 4.64 -16.22
C GLU A 30 -10.07 6.11 -16.09
N ASP A 31 -9.13 6.99 -16.47
CA ASP A 31 -9.25 8.41 -16.28
C ASP A 31 -8.79 9.13 -17.56
N ILE A 32 -9.60 10.09 -18.02
CA ILE A 32 -9.30 10.91 -19.19
C ILE A 32 -8.87 12.27 -18.65
N VAL A 33 -7.57 12.54 -18.74
CA VAL A 33 -7.00 13.81 -18.32
C VAL A 33 -6.24 14.45 -19.47
N PRO A 34 -6.30 15.78 -19.62
CA PRO A 34 -5.55 16.49 -20.64
C PRO A 34 -4.04 16.33 -20.40
N SER A 35 -3.27 16.28 -21.49
CA SER A 35 -1.82 16.03 -21.47
C SER A 35 -1.00 17.02 -20.66
N SER A 36 -1.55 18.21 -20.38
CA SER A 36 -0.90 19.27 -19.61
C SER A 36 -1.17 19.20 -18.10
N HIS A 37 -1.99 18.27 -17.61
CA HIS A 37 -2.22 18.10 -16.18
C HIS A 37 -1.17 17.20 -15.53
N ASN A 38 -0.58 17.69 -14.44
CA ASN A 38 0.30 16.91 -13.59
C ASN A 38 -0.54 15.89 -12.81
N CYS A 39 -0.08 14.64 -12.75
CA CYS A 39 -0.69 13.62 -11.90
C CYS A 39 0.02 13.60 -10.55
N ASP A 40 -0.75 13.56 -9.47
CA ASP A 40 -0.18 13.35 -8.13
C ASP A 40 0.36 11.92 -8.01
N VAL A 41 1.57 11.78 -7.49
CA VAL A 41 2.24 10.49 -7.32
C VAL A 41 2.12 10.10 -5.85
N PRO A 42 1.34 9.06 -5.51
CA PRO A 42 1.21 8.65 -4.13
C PRO A 42 2.55 8.11 -3.62
N HIS A 43 2.93 8.54 -2.43
CA HIS A 43 4.08 7.97 -1.75
C HIS A 43 3.69 6.63 -1.13
N VAL A 44 4.31 5.55 -1.61
CA VAL A 44 4.02 4.18 -1.18
C VAL A 44 5.18 3.68 -0.31
N ASN A 45 4.89 3.42 0.96
CA ASN A 45 5.82 2.80 1.90
C ASN A 45 5.46 1.33 2.07
N ARG A 46 6.45 0.45 1.98
CA ARG A 46 6.31 -0.95 2.39
C ARG A 46 7.16 -1.18 3.63
N THR A 47 6.59 -1.86 4.62
CA THR A 47 7.29 -2.21 5.85
C THR A 47 7.02 -3.67 6.19
N ASP A 48 8.10 -4.40 6.40
CA ASP A 48 8.06 -5.82 6.73
C ASP A 48 8.18 -6.00 8.25
N TYR A 49 7.26 -6.77 8.81
CA TYR A 49 7.17 -7.06 10.24
C TYR A 49 7.40 -8.53 10.47
N GLN A 50 8.38 -8.84 11.32
CA GLN A 50 8.73 -10.22 11.67
C GLN A 50 7.98 -10.72 12.91
N ARG A 51 7.59 -9.82 13.80
CA ARG A 51 6.88 -10.18 15.01
C ARG A 51 5.44 -9.70 14.94
N ILE A 52 4.54 -10.67 15.00
CA ILE A 52 3.11 -10.49 14.77
C ILE A 52 2.39 -11.12 15.96
N ASP A 53 1.41 -10.43 16.53
CA ASP A 53 0.58 -10.94 17.60
C ASP A 53 -0.89 -10.73 17.22
N ILE A 54 -1.73 -11.74 17.40
CA ILE A 54 -3.17 -11.64 17.12
C ILE A 54 -3.93 -11.69 18.42
N SER A 55 -4.74 -10.66 18.66
CA SER A 55 -5.66 -10.62 19.80
C SER A 55 -6.95 -11.40 19.48
N ASP A 56 -7.59 -11.96 20.51
CA ASP A 56 -8.86 -12.70 20.38
C ASP A 56 -10.00 -11.85 19.79
N ASP A 57 -9.89 -10.53 19.94
CA ASP A 57 -10.82 -9.53 19.39
C ASP A 57 -10.63 -9.28 17.87
N GLY A 58 -9.72 -9.99 17.21
CA GLY A 58 -9.48 -9.90 15.76
C GLY A 58 -8.48 -8.83 15.35
N PHE A 59 -7.88 -8.13 16.31
CA PHE A 59 -6.82 -7.16 16.06
C PHE A 59 -5.47 -7.84 15.86
N VAL A 60 -4.72 -7.39 14.86
CA VAL A 60 -3.34 -7.82 14.63
C VAL A 60 -2.38 -6.71 15.03
N ARG A 61 -1.45 -7.03 15.92
CA ARG A 61 -0.35 -6.17 16.36
C ARG A 61 0.90 -6.56 15.61
N PHE A 62 1.59 -5.55 15.10
CA PHE A 62 2.88 -5.72 14.46
C PHE A 62 3.96 -5.03 15.27
N GLN A 63 5.13 -5.67 15.33
CA GLN A 63 6.29 -5.12 15.99
C GLN A 63 7.44 -5.04 14.98
N LEU A 64 7.87 -3.81 14.69
CA LEU A 64 9.03 -3.57 13.85
C LEU A 64 10.28 -3.95 14.63
N HIS A 65 11.13 -4.79 14.05
CA HIS A 65 12.44 -5.08 14.61
C HIS A 65 13.42 -3.97 14.21
N LEU A 66 13.32 -2.82 14.87
CA LEU A 66 14.34 -1.78 14.73
C LEU A 66 15.55 -2.20 15.57
N PHE A 67 16.66 -2.53 14.93
CA PHE A 67 17.94 -2.88 15.55
C PHE A 67 18.62 -1.70 16.29
N VAL A 68 17.88 -0.64 16.58
CA VAL A 68 18.39 0.57 17.24
C VAL A 68 18.09 0.45 18.73
N THR A 69 19.07 -0.16 19.40
CA THR A 69 19.38 -0.13 20.84
C THR A 69 18.38 -0.71 21.85
N PRO A 70 18.87 -1.43 22.88
CA PRO A 70 18.07 -1.88 24.03
C PRO A 70 17.75 -0.69 24.94
N SER A 71 16.93 0.24 24.43
CA SER A 71 16.42 1.35 25.22
C SER A 71 14.99 1.02 25.66
N PRO A 72 14.72 0.92 26.98
CA PRO A 72 13.38 0.58 27.51
C PRO A 72 12.33 1.70 27.28
N PHE A 73 12.73 2.78 26.61
CA PHE A 73 11.91 3.96 26.30
C PHE A 73 11.64 4.11 24.80
N LEU A 74 12.16 3.23 23.95
CA LEU A 74 11.82 3.27 22.54
C LEU A 74 10.40 2.73 22.40
N LEU A 75 9.45 3.66 22.20
CA LEU A 75 8.11 3.36 21.74
C LEU A 75 8.25 2.59 20.43
N ILE A 76 8.21 1.27 20.52
CA ILE A 76 8.07 0.46 19.33
C ILE A 76 6.69 0.84 18.80
N PRO A 77 6.58 1.35 17.57
CA PRO A 77 5.30 1.78 17.04
C PRO A 77 4.38 0.56 16.97
N GLN A 78 3.57 0.39 18.01
CA GLN A 78 2.49 -0.58 18.07
C GLN A 78 1.37 0.00 17.23
N ARG A 79 1.07 -0.70 16.14
CA ARG A 79 -0.06 -0.37 15.29
C ARG A 79 -1.00 -1.57 15.31
N ASP A 80 -2.21 -1.33 15.80
CA ASP A 80 -3.32 -2.26 15.70
C ASP A 80 -4.04 -1.98 14.38
N PHE A 81 -4.16 -2.99 13.54
CA PHE A 81 -4.87 -2.86 12.28
C PHE A 81 -6.11 -3.76 12.27
N LEU A 82 -7.20 -3.21 11.74
CA LEU A 82 -8.32 -4.01 11.26
C LEU A 82 -7.85 -4.77 10.04
N CYS A 83 -7.49 -6.03 10.27
CA CYS A 83 -7.06 -6.92 9.22
C CYS A 83 -8.29 -7.65 8.67
N ASP A 84 -8.31 -7.86 7.35
CA ASP A 84 -9.33 -8.69 6.71
C ASP A 84 -9.41 -10.06 7.40
N VAL A 85 -10.61 -10.51 7.74
CA VAL A 85 -10.83 -11.76 8.49
C VAL A 85 -10.11 -12.95 7.85
N ASN A 86 -9.99 -12.98 6.52
CA ASN A 86 -9.28 -14.05 5.82
C ASN A 86 -7.78 -14.04 6.12
N LYS A 87 -7.17 -12.85 6.20
CA LYS A 87 -5.74 -12.70 6.50
C LYS A 87 -5.44 -13.00 7.97
N VAL A 88 -6.34 -12.63 8.88
CA VAL A 88 -6.24 -13.01 10.31
C VAL A 88 -6.24 -14.52 10.45
N VAL A 89 -7.14 -15.22 9.75
CA VAL A 89 -7.21 -16.70 9.78
C VAL A 89 -5.92 -17.32 9.25
N LEU A 90 -5.37 -16.85 8.13
CA LEU A 90 -4.12 -17.36 7.57
C LEU A 90 -2.94 -17.21 8.52
N ILE A 91 -2.81 -16.05 9.16
CA ILE A 91 -1.74 -15.82 10.14
C ILE A 91 -1.95 -16.74 11.36
N LYS A 92 -3.19 -16.85 11.87
CA LYS A 92 -3.51 -17.79 12.98
C LYS A 92 -3.13 -19.23 12.63
N ASP A 93 -3.41 -19.67 11.41
CA ASP A 93 -3.09 -21.03 10.94
C ASP A 93 -1.57 -21.27 10.92
N GLY A 94 -0.79 -20.34 10.38
CA GLY A 94 0.67 -20.45 10.40
C GLY A 94 1.28 -20.37 11.82
N PHE A 95 0.61 -19.70 12.77
CA PHE A 95 0.98 -19.76 14.19
C PHE A 95 0.72 -21.15 14.81
N VAL A 96 -0.38 -21.82 14.44
CA VAL A 96 -0.66 -23.21 14.87
C VAL A 96 0.40 -24.17 14.35
N GLU A 97 0.90 -23.93 13.13
CA GLU A 97 1.99 -24.70 12.53
C GLU A 97 3.40 -24.32 13.06
N ALA A 98 3.49 -23.39 14.02
CA ALA A 98 4.73 -22.88 14.58
C ALA A 98 5.72 -22.37 13.51
N LYS A 99 5.21 -21.75 12.44
CA LYS A 99 6.02 -21.15 11.37
C LYS A 99 6.35 -19.70 11.73
N ASP A 100 7.59 -19.30 11.49
CA ASP A 100 7.99 -17.89 11.56
C ASP A 100 7.41 -17.17 10.33
N LEU A 101 6.48 -16.24 10.54
CA LEU A 101 5.83 -15.49 9.48
C LEU A 101 6.36 -14.06 9.44
N VAL A 102 6.63 -13.54 8.24
CA VAL A 102 6.84 -12.12 7.99
C VAL A 102 5.65 -11.55 7.26
N VAL A 103 5.06 -10.51 7.82
CA VAL A 103 3.96 -9.76 7.21
C VAL A 103 4.50 -8.49 6.58
N SER A 104 4.25 -8.29 5.29
CA SER A 104 4.50 -7.02 4.61
C SER A 104 3.24 -6.16 4.63
N VAL A 105 3.30 -5.00 5.30
CA VAL A 105 2.26 -3.98 5.24
C VAL A 105 2.68 -2.91 4.24
N MET A 106 1.75 -2.51 3.38
CA MET A 106 1.90 -1.40 2.47
C MET A 106 1.05 -0.23 2.96
N SER A 107 1.65 0.96 3.04
CA SER A 107 1.01 2.22 3.38
C SER A 107 1.08 3.14 2.17
N ALA A 108 -0.05 3.72 1.78
CA ALA A 108 -0.12 4.78 0.78
C ALA A 108 -1.32 5.67 1.09
N ILE A 109 -1.21 6.97 0.83
CA ILE A 109 -2.32 7.94 0.96
C ILE A 109 -3.06 7.91 2.31
N GLY A 110 -2.39 7.53 3.40
CA GLY A 110 -2.98 7.41 4.73
C GLY A 110 -3.73 6.09 4.99
N GLU A 111 -3.78 5.19 4.02
CA GLU A 111 -4.33 3.84 4.16
C GLU A 111 -3.19 2.82 4.29
N GLU A 112 -3.38 1.81 5.13
CA GLU A 112 -2.41 0.76 5.40
C GLU A 112 -3.09 -0.61 5.25
N GLN A 113 -2.48 -1.51 4.47
CA GLN A 113 -3.02 -2.85 4.24
C GLN A 113 -1.89 -3.88 4.19
N ILE A 114 -2.13 -5.05 4.80
CA ILE A 114 -1.26 -6.22 4.61
C ILE A 114 -1.30 -6.64 3.13
N CYS A 115 -0.16 -6.62 2.46
CA CYS A 115 -0.07 -6.96 1.04
C CYS A 115 0.49 -8.38 0.82
N ALA A 116 1.40 -8.83 1.69
CA ALA A 116 2.01 -10.15 1.57
C ALA A 116 2.27 -10.79 2.94
N LEU A 117 2.18 -12.12 2.95
CA LEU A 117 2.64 -12.99 4.02
C LEU A 117 3.78 -13.84 3.46
N LYS A 118 4.89 -13.93 4.19
CA LYS A 118 6.06 -14.71 3.80
C LYS A 118 6.47 -15.62 4.95
N ASP A 119 6.40 -16.92 4.73
CA ASP A 119 6.92 -17.92 5.65
C ASP A 119 8.45 -17.91 5.62
N ILE A 120 9.06 -17.66 6.77
CA ILE A 120 10.46 -17.95 7.04
C ILE A 120 10.43 -19.27 7.80
N GLY A 121 10.53 -20.38 7.07
CA GLY A 121 10.48 -21.72 7.69
C GLY A 121 11.44 -21.88 8.88
N PRO A 122 11.18 -22.85 9.76
CA PRO A 122 11.99 -23.06 10.96
C PRO A 122 13.45 -23.27 10.56
N LYS A 123 14.34 -22.55 11.24
CA LYS A 123 15.79 -22.68 11.08
C LYS A 123 16.30 -23.95 11.75
#